data_AF-A0AAD8IMB0-F1
#
_entry.id   AF-A0AAD8IMB0-F1
#
_cell.length_a   1.000
_cell.length_b   1.000
_cell.length_c   1.000
_cell.angle_alpha   90.00
_cell.angle_beta   90.00
_cell.angle_gamma   90.00
#
_symmetry.space_group_name_H-M   'P 1'
#
loop_
_entity.id
_entity.type
_entity.pdbx_description
1 polymer ?
#
loop_
_entity_poly.entity_id
_entity_poly.type
_entity_poly.pdbx_seq_one_letter_code
_entity_poly.pdbx_strand_id
1 'polypeptide(L)'
;MEAPAAAEAAATQQEPNPKKLKMSTTTSDDDTHSSAADKKPRYKRRKIAILFAYCGVGYQGMQKNPGAKTIEGDLEEALYQAGAVPEHDRGVPKRFDWARSARTDKGVSAVGQVVSGRFYIDPPGFIDRFQSNLPDQFRIFGFKRVTGSFNAKKFCDRRRYVYMLPVFALDPIAHRDRESVLASLGSGGELVKCLECSERGRKVFGVMGKRNFDAKGEVNGLMPESGISSNTLSAVKGEDVKMVDLANTDGDNDLASVNGNDVVAEHVNERGNDQNKVIEEKKIDGELNESGFCYGEKEKERFNRILKSYEGTHNYHNFTTRTKADDPSAHRYIISFKADTTVTVDGIEFIKCEIVGQSFMLHQIRKMIGVAVAIMRNCAPESLIDIALQKDINITVPMAPEVGLYLDECFFTSYNQKWKDSHEEVSMKDYEVEAEDFKIKHIYSHIASSEHKDGAVGLWLHSLNYRNYPDLLVATTNGKTTTDVNNVEVEIKTDGTSAETDASTREVKVTTDVKNTEIIAE
;
A
#
# COMPACT_ATOMS: atom_id res chain seq x y z
N MET A 1 41.60 53.72 -50.93
CA MET A 1 42.47 52.53 -50.95
C MET A 1 43.79 52.98 -50.33
N GLU A 2 44.39 52.32 -49.35
CA GLU A 2 43.99 51.12 -48.56
C GLU A 2 44.72 51.16 -47.21
N ALA A 3 44.39 50.26 -46.28
CA ALA A 3 45.17 49.99 -45.06
C ALA A 3 45.43 48.48 -44.97
N PRO A 4 46.60 48.06 -44.47
CA PRO A 4 46.70 47.50 -43.11
C PRO A 4 47.80 48.24 -42.29
N ALA A 5 47.87 48.24 -40.96
CA ALA A 5 47.71 47.20 -39.91
C ALA A 5 48.89 46.19 -39.88
N ALA A 6 49.49 45.82 -38.75
CA ALA A 6 49.28 46.19 -37.34
C ALA A 6 50.62 46.20 -36.56
N ALA A 7 50.59 46.55 -35.27
CA ALA A 7 51.76 46.53 -34.37
C ALA A 7 51.44 45.87 -33.02
N GLU A 8 52.46 45.33 -32.35
CA GLU A 8 52.34 44.66 -31.04
C GLU A 8 52.15 45.64 -29.86
N ALA A 9 51.72 45.12 -28.71
CA ALA A 9 51.49 45.91 -27.50
C ALA A 9 51.86 45.14 -26.22
N ALA A 10 52.53 45.82 -25.27
CA ALA A 10 52.72 45.36 -23.91
C ALA A 10 52.95 46.53 -22.93
N ALA A 11 52.66 46.26 -21.64
CA ALA A 11 53.15 46.96 -20.43
C ALA A 11 52.40 48.21 -19.86
N THR A 12 51.74 47.96 -18.71
CA THR A 12 51.65 48.80 -17.48
C THR A 12 50.69 50.01 -17.35
N GLN A 13 49.55 49.75 -16.68
CA GLN A 13 48.95 50.45 -15.52
C GLN A 13 48.75 51.98 -15.48
N GLN A 14 47.49 52.39 -15.25
CA GLN A 14 47.09 53.48 -14.33
C GLN A 14 45.60 53.35 -13.93
N GLU A 15 45.23 53.78 -12.71
CA GLU A 15 43.82 53.90 -12.27
C GLU A 15 43.18 55.24 -12.69
N PRO A 16 41.84 55.29 -12.80
CA PRO A 16 41.13 56.46 -12.27
C PRO A 16 39.85 56.14 -11.47
N ASN A 17 39.45 57.10 -10.62
CA ASN A 17 38.41 56.99 -9.59
C ASN A 17 37.03 57.60 -10.07
N PRO A 18 36.06 57.99 -9.22
CA PRO A 18 34.71 57.40 -9.21
C PRO A 18 33.60 58.30 -9.78
N LYS A 19 32.35 57.78 -9.87
CA LYS A 19 31.08 58.47 -9.49
C LYS A 19 29.80 57.70 -9.90
N LYS A 20 28.90 57.41 -8.93
CA LYS A 20 27.54 58.03 -8.82
C LYS A 20 26.69 57.42 -7.69
N LEU A 21 26.28 58.26 -6.75
CA LEU A 21 25.16 58.02 -5.82
C LEU A 21 23.92 58.80 -6.32
N LYS A 22 22.75 58.16 -6.32
CA LYS A 22 21.38 58.75 -6.32
C LYS A 22 20.39 57.63 -5.95
N MET A 23 19.32 57.81 -5.18
CA MET A 23 18.87 58.94 -4.33
C MET A 23 18.06 58.33 -3.17
N SER A 24 18.26 58.79 -1.94
CA SER A 24 17.32 58.54 -0.85
C SER A 24 16.11 59.46 -1.02
N THR A 25 14.90 58.98 -0.71
CA THR A 25 13.69 59.82 -0.72
C THR A 25 13.18 59.97 0.70
N THR A 26 13.17 61.19 1.22
CA THR A 26 12.64 61.52 2.55
C THR A 26 11.22 62.04 2.47
N THR A 27 10.32 61.39 3.18
CA THR A 27 9.03 61.92 3.65
C THR A 27 8.99 61.58 5.14
N SER A 28 9.42 62.52 5.98
CA SER A 28 8.57 63.55 6.61
C SER A 28 8.04 63.03 7.93
N ASP A 29 8.64 63.51 9.01
CA ASP A 29 8.37 63.10 10.37
C ASP A 29 6.97 63.51 10.83
N ASP A 30 6.30 62.63 11.58
CA ASP A 30 5.06 62.91 12.30
C ASP A 30 5.18 62.28 13.69
N ASP A 31 5.54 63.11 14.68
CA ASP A 31 5.92 62.68 16.03
C ASP A 31 4.69 62.22 16.83
N THR A 32 4.37 60.94 16.75
CA THR A 32 3.46 60.26 17.69
C THR A 32 4.22 59.25 18.54
N HIS A 33 4.38 59.58 19.84
CA HIS A 33 4.97 58.72 20.86
C HIS A 33 4.09 57.47 21.14
N SER A 34 4.12 56.49 20.24
CA SER A 34 3.61 55.14 20.50
C SER A 34 4.59 54.41 21.42
N SER A 35 4.12 54.00 22.61
CA SER A 35 4.91 53.27 23.60
C SER A 35 5.48 51.95 23.06
N ALA A 36 6.63 51.53 23.61
CA ALA A 36 7.36 50.33 23.19
C ALA A 36 6.76 49.03 23.77
N ALA A 37 5.45 48.83 23.62
CA ALA A 37 4.75 47.63 24.08
C ALA A 37 4.89 46.45 23.09
N ASP A 38 5.24 45.27 23.63
CA ASP A 38 5.08 43.91 23.07
C ASP A 38 4.99 43.74 21.54
N LYS A 39 6.08 44.06 20.84
CA LYS A 39 6.28 43.58 19.46
C LYS A 39 6.53 42.06 19.47
N LYS A 40 5.45 41.27 19.52
CA LYS A 40 5.47 39.80 19.43
C LYS A 40 6.41 39.32 18.33
N PRO A 41 7.27 38.31 18.58
CA PRO A 41 8.31 37.90 17.63
C PRO A 41 7.72 37.46 16.29
N ARG A 42 8.06 38.18 15.21
CA ARG A 42 7.58 37.90 13.86
C ARG A 42 8.34 36.74 13.24
N TYR A 43 7.88 35.53 13.52
CA TYR A 43 8.41 34.29 12.94
C TYR A 43 8.31 34.25 11.40
N LYS A 44 9.19 33.46 10.76
CA LYS A 44 9.28 33.32 9.30
C LYS A 44 9.10 31.85 8.93
N ARG A 45 8.24 31.57 7.94
CA ARG A 45 8.04 30.19 7.47
C ARG A 45 9.34 29.58 6.93
N ARG A 46 9.59 28.33 7.26
CA ARG A 46 10.74 27.55 6.81
C ARG A 46 10.25 26.44 5.87
N LYS A 47 10.97 26.18 4.78
CA LYS A 47 10.77 24.93 4.02
C LYS A 47 11.41 23.80 4.83
N ILE A 48 10.64 22.76 5.09
CA ILE A 48 11.04 21.54 5.79
C ILE A 48 10.52 20.30 5.06
N ALA A 49 11.16 19.16 5.32
CA ALA A 49 10.59 17.83 5.15
C ALA A 49 10.20 17.30 6.53
N ILE A 50 9.00 16.72 6.69
CA ILE A 50 8.52 16.09 7.92
C ILE A 50 8.47 14.59 7.70
N LEU A 51 9.01 13.82 8.63
CA LEU A 51 9.09 12.35 8.60
C LEU A 51 8.15 11.78 9.66
N PHE A 52 7.28 10.85 9.26
CA PHE A 52 6.20 10.36 10.13
C PHE A 52 5.62 9.02 9.69
N ALA A 53 5.10 8.28 10.68
CA ALA A 53 4.34 7.05 10.51
C ALA A 53 2.84 7.25 10.78
N TYR A 54 2.02 6.33 10.27
CA TYR A 54 0.63 6.14 10.65
C TYR A 54 0.14 4.72 10.39
N CYS A 55 -0.79 4.24 11.21
CA CYS A 55 -1.62 3.09 10.88
C CYS A 55 -2.83 3.55 10.05
N GLY A 56 -3.05 2.93 8.89
CA GLY A 56 -4.06 3.33 7.91
C GLY A 56 -5.51 2.96 8.27
N VAL A 57 -5.73 2.27 9.39
CA VAL A 57 -7.04 1.82 9.85
C VAL A 57 -8.03 2.98 9.99
N GLY A 58 -9.19 2.85 9.36
CA GLY A 58 -10.23 3.90 9.34
C GLY A 58 -10.03 5.03 8.32
N TYR A 59 -8.93 5.05 7.56
CA TYR A 59 -8.64 6.11 6.58
C TYR A 59 -8.82 5.66 5.13
N GLN A 60 -9.39 6.56 4.31
CA GLN A 60 -9.56 6.40 2.86
C GLN A 60 -8.27 6.75 2.09
N GLY A 61 -7.12 6.36 2.64
CA GLY A 61 -5.78 6.57 2.09
C GLY A 61 -5.16 7.93 2.43
N MET A 62 -3.97 8.16 1.88
CA MET A 62 -3.18 9.37 2.16
C MET A 62 -3.89 10.65 1.73
N GLN A 63 -4.24 10.74 0.43
CA GLN A 63 -4.61 12.02 -0.17
C GLN A 63 -6.01 12.49 0.22
N LYS A 64 -6.13 13.77 0.56
CA LYS A 64 -7.40 14.46 0.79
C LYS A 64 -8.37 14.34 -0.39
N ASN A 65 -9.58 13.85 -0.11
CA ASN A 65 -10.71 13.69 -1.03
C ASN A 65 -12.00 14.22 -0.36
N PRO A 66 -12.98 14.77 -1.11
CA PRO A 66 -14.22 15.26 -0.52
C PRO A 66 -15.01 14.17 0.22
N GLY A 67 -15.53 14.50 1.41
CA GLY A 67 -16.36 13.58 2.22
C GLY A 67 -15.62 12.41 2.87
N ALA A 68 -14.30 12.33 2.76
CA ALA A 68 -13.51 11.18 3.24
C ALA A 68 -12.53 11.56 4.36
N LYS A 69 -12.46 10.74 5.43
CA LYS A 69 -11.36 10.81 6.40
C LYS A 69 -10.07 10.32 5.73
N THR A 70 -9.03 11.14 5.73
CA THR A 70 -7.79 10.93 4.96
C THR A 70 -6.61 11.46 5.76
N ILE A 71 -5.43 10.86 5.60
CA ILE A 71 -4.24 11.21 6.40
C ILE A 71 -3.88 12.69 6.19
N GLU A 72 -3.96 13.21 4.96
CA GLU A 72 -3.75 14.64 4.68
C GLU A 72 -4.83 15.56 5.28
N GLY A 73 -6.03 15.04 5.58
CA GLY A 73 -7.07 15.79 6.28
C GLY A 73 -6.64 16.14 7.71
N ASP A 74 -6.28 15.12 8.48
CA ASP A 74 -5.89 15.23 9.88
C ASP A 74 -4.54 15.96 10.02
N LEU A 75 -3.57 15.70 9.13
CA LEU A 75 -2.29 16.44 9.10
C LEU A 75 -2.48 17.94 8.78
N GLU A 76 -3.34 18.31 7.82
CA GLU A 76 -3.58 19.72 7.50
C GLU A 76 -4.22 20.47 8.67
N GLU A 77 -5.13 19.82 9.41
CA GLU A 77 -5.78 20.42 10.58
C GLU A 77 -4.82 20.51 11.78
N ALA A 78 -4.09 19.44 12.09
CA ALA A 78 -3.12 19.45 13.18
C ALA A 78 -1.94 20.43 12.93
N LEU A 79 -1.54 20.66 11.67
CA LEU A 79 -0.59 21.73 11.32
C LEU A 79 -1.16 23.14 11.54
N TYR A 80 -2.47 23.33 11.36
CA TYR A 80 -3.13 24.58 11.69
C TYR A 80 -3.19 24.79 13.22
N GLN A 81 -3.66 23.79 13.97
CA GLN A 81 -3.75 23.84 15.43
C GLN A 81 -2.38 24.01 16.12
N ALA A 82 -1.31 23.41 15.58
CA ALA A 82 0.07 23.61 16.05
C ALA A 82 0.65 25.02 15.79
N GLY A 83 -0.10 25.90 15.12
CA GLY A 83 0.31 27.25 14.70
C GLY A 83 1.19 27.28 13.44
N ALA A 84 1.37 26.15 12.77
CA ALA A 84 2.32 25.99 11.68
C ALA A 84 1.77 26.47 10.32
N VAL A 85 0.44 26.48 10.17
CA VAL A 85 -0.33 27.06 9.06
C VAL A 85 -1.35 28.08 9.63
N PRO A 86 -1.38 29.34 9.17
CA PRO A 86 -2.35 30.33 9.65
C PRO A 86 -3.72 30.17 8.98
N GLU A 87 -4.79 30.66 9.62
CA GLU A 87 -6.19 30.55 9.14
C GLU A 87 -6.37 30.87 7.65
N HIS A 88 -5.77 31.97 7.16
CA HIS A 88 -5.90 32.40 5.76
C HIS A 88 -5.28 31.46 4.72
N ASP A 89 -4.53 30.44 5.16
CA ASP A 89 -3.97 29.36 4.35
C ASP A 89 -4.57 27.97 4.67
N ARG A 90 -5.40 27.85 5.72
CA ARG A 90 -6.03 26.59 6.14
C ARG A 90 -6.88 26.02 5.00
N GLY A 91 -6.69 24.74 4.71
CA GLY A 91 -7.34 24.08 3.57
C GLY A 91 -6.88 24.56 2.18
N VAL A 92 -5.80 25.35 2.07
CA VAL A 92 -5.23 25.80 0.78
C VAL A 92 -3.77 25.37 0.61
N PRO A 93 -3.47 24.06 0.40
CA PRO A 93 -2.10 23.51 0.48
C PRO A 93 -1.11 24.07 -0.56
N LYS A 94 -1.61 24.73 -1.61
CA LYS A 94 -0.78 25.47 -2.58
C LYS A 94 -0.04 26.65 -1.92
N ARG A 95 -0.63 27.32 -0.91
CA ARG A 95 -0.04 28.52 -0.26
C ARG A 95 1.17 28.18 0.63
N PHE A 96 1.25 26.95 1.13
CA PHE A 96 2.41 26.43 1.87
C PHE A 96 3.21 25.37 1.10
N ASP A 97 3.03 25.24 -0.23
CA ASP A 97 3.87 24.39 -1.10
C ASP A 97 3.95 22.93 -0.60
N TRP A 98 2.77 22.34 -0.36
CA TRP A 98 2.58 20.98 0.13
C TRP A 98 2.88 19.92 -0.92
N ALA A 99 3.69 18.93 -0.53
CA ALA A 99 3.88 17.70 -1.29
C ALA A 99 4.11 16.49 -0.36
N ARG A 100 3.80 15.30 -0.88
CA ARG A 100 3.93 13.98 -0.23
C ARG A 100 4.77 13.05 -1.10
N SER A 101 5.61 12.22 -0.50
CA SER A 101 6.48 11.26 -1.22
C SER A 101 5.72 10.11 -1.87
N ALA A 102 4.69 9.61 -1.18
CA ALA A 102 3.85 8.53 -1.64
C ALA A 102 2.36 8.84 -1.41
N ARG A 103 1.50 8.19 -2.18
CA ARG A 103 0.05 8.11 -1.92
C ARG A 103 -0.24 6.66 -1.56
N THR A 104 -0.63 6.41 -0.33
CA THR A 104 -1.17 5.11 0.09
C THR A 104 -2.65 5.03 -0.27
N ASP A 105 -3.11 3.82 -0.60
CA ASP A 105 -4.52 3.52 -0.84
C ASP A 105 -5.28 3.40 0.48
N LYS A 106 -6.60 3.18 0.44
CA LYS A 106 -7.44 2.93 1.62
C LYS A 106 -6.84 1.83 2.51
N GLY A 107 -6.81 2.06 3.84
CA GLY A 107 -6.30 1.11 4.84
C GLY A 107 -4.78 0.92 4.89
N VAL A 108 -4.04 1.25 3.82
CA VAL A 108 -2.60 1.04 3.70
C VAL A 108 -1.82 1.96 4.65
N SER A 109 -1.00 1.36 5.51
CA SER A 109 -0.22 2.05 6.56
C SER A 109 1.10 2.62 6.03
N ALA A 110 1.79 3.41 6.86
CA ALA A 110 3.14 3.91 6.54
C ALA A 110 4.01 4.11 7.78
N VAL A 111 5.33 4.03 7.57
CA VAL A 111 6.37 4.21 8.59
C VAL A 111 7.29 5.35 8.18
N GLY A 112 7.96 5.21 7.03
CA GLY A 112 8.76 6.27 6.43
C GLY A 112 7.99 7.12 5.42
N GLN A 113 6.79 7.63 5.77
CA GLN A 113 6.15 8.66 4.94
C GLN A 113 6.86 9.99 5.14
N VAL A 114 7.02 10.75 4.05
CA VAL A 114 7.60 12.09 4.09
C VAL A 114 6.70 13.09 3.36
N VAL A 115 6.41 14.20 4.02
CA VAL A 115 5.76 15.38 3.43
C VAL A 115 6.70 16.57 3.46
N SER A 116 6.45 17.59 2.65
CA SER A 116 7.23 18.82 2.63
C SER A 116 6.34 20.03 2.44
N GLY A 117 6.64 21.12 3.15
CA GLY A 117 5.89 22.37 3.08
C GLY A 117 6.63 23.54 3.71
N ARG A 118 6.04 24.72 3.65
CA ARG A 118 6.56 25.99 4.17
C ARG A 118 5.76 26.40 5.41
N PHE A 119 6.28 26.07 6.59
CA PHE A 119 5.56 26.14 7.86
C PHE A 119 6.22 27.08 8.87
N TYR A 120 5.46 27.59 9.83
CA TYR A 120 6.03 28.18 11.04
C TYR A 120 6.43 27.05 12.01
N ILE A 121 7.71 26.98 12.36
CA ILE A 121 8.26 25.99 13.30
C ILE A 121 8.73 26.62 14.62
N ASP A 122 8.64 27.94 14.70
CA ASP A 122 8.99 28.76 15.86
C ASP A 122 7.68 29.12 16.60
N PRO A 123 7.64 29.16 17.96
CA PRO A 123 8.72 28.82 18.89
C PRO A 123 9.05 27.32 18.89
N PRO A 124 10.19 26.90 19.50
CA PRO A 124 10.57 25.49 19.66
C PRO A 124 9.47 24.58 20.21
N GLY A 125 9.64 23.26 20.07
CA GLY A 125 8.60 22.27 20.39
C GLY A 125 7.50 22.16 19.32
N PHE A 126 7.83 22.42 18.05
CA PHE A 126 6.87 22.27 16.94
C PHE A 126 6.40 20.81 16.78
N ILE A 127 7.28 19.83 16.96
CA ILE A 127 6.92 18.40 16.88
C ILE A 127 5.90 18.04 17.95
N ASP A 128 6.11 18.48 19.19
CA ASP A 128 5.21 18.20 20.32
C ASP A 128 3.84 18.85 20.11
N ARG A 129 3.81 20.11 19.65
CA ARG A 129 2.57 20.80 19.26
C ARG A 129 1.84 20.13 18.10
N PHE A 130 2.56 19.50 17.17
CA PHE A 130 1.96 18.84 16.02
C PHE A 130 1.44 17.44 16.38
N GLN A 131 2.22 16.65 17.13
CA GLN A 131 1.83 15.33 17.62
C GLN A 131 0.64 15.39 18.60
N SER A 132 0.59 16.39 19.49
CA SER A 132 -0.53 16.57 20.44
C SER A 132 -1.87 16.94 19.79
N ASN A 133 -1.89 17.23 18.49
CA ASN A 133 -3.11 17.44 17.71
C ASN A 133 -3.45 16.25 16.78
N LEU A 134 -2.76 15.11 16.95
CA LEU A 134 -2.98 13.87 16.18
C LEU A 134 -3.28 12.69 17.12
N PRO A 135 -4.11 11.71 16.69
CA PRO A 135 -4.36 10.51 17.48
C PRO A 135 -3.15 9.57 17.48
N ASP A 136 -3.03 8.72 18.51
CA ASP A 136 -1.92 7.77 18.75
C ASP A 136 -1.55 6.88 17.55
N GLN A 137 -2.46 6.67 16.60
CA GLN A 137 -2.19 5.96 15.34
C GLN A 137 -1.33 6.77 14.35
N PHE A 138 -0.77 7.91 14.75
CA PHE A 138 0.24 8.72 14.06
C PHE A 138 1.47 8.90 14.96
N ARG A 139 2.67 8.86 14.37
CA ARG A 139 3.92 9.27 15.02
C ARG A 139 4.68 10.24 14.13
N ILE A 140 4.76 11.51 14.51
CA ILE A 140 5.65 12.49 13.89
C ILE A 140 7.02 12.36 14.53
N PHE A 141 7.98 11.73 13.84
CA PHE A 141 9.33 11.53 14.37
C PHE A 141 10.14 12.83 14.37
N GLY A 142 9.99 13.66 13.34
CA GLY A 142 10.73 14.91 13.26
C GLY A 142 10.62 15.64 11.93
N PHE A 143 11.46 16.66 11.77
CA PHE A 143 11.60 17.38 10.51
C PHE A 143 13.07 17.69 10.21
N LYS A 144 13.38 17.79 8.92
CA LYS A 144 14.68 18.22 8.40
C LYS A 144 14.53 19.54 7.66
N ARG A 145 15.50 20.46 7.83
CA ARG A 145 15.55 21.73 7.08
C ARG A 145 16.04 21.44 5.66
N VAL A 146 15.27 21.86 4.64
CA VAL A 146 15.55 21.56 3.22
C VAL A 146 15.61 22.83 2.37
N THR A 147 16.14 22.68 1.15
CA THR A 147 16.24 23.79 0.18
C THR A 147 14.87 24.37 -0.17
N GLY A 148 14.83 25.65 -0.56
CA GLY A 148 13.59 26.34 -0.92
C GLY A 148 12.81 25.75 -2.10
N SER A 149 13.43 24.88 -2.90
CA SER A 149 12.86 24.18 -4.05
C SER A 149 12.56 22.69 -3.79
N PHE A 150 12.87 22.17 -2.60
CA PHE A 150 12.58 20.77 -2.26
C PHE A 150 11.09 20.45 -2.35
N ASN A 151 10.78 19.23 -2.81
CA ASN A 151 9.42 18.76 -2.97
C ASN A 151 9.41 17.24 -2.79
N ALA A 152 8.79 16.76 -1.70
CA ALA A 152 8.82 15.36 -1.29
C ALA A 152 8.45 14.38 -2.41
N LYS A 153 7.48 14.72 -3.28
CA LYS A 153 7.12 13.89 -4.44
C LYS A 153 8.25 13.79 -5.47
N LYS A 154 8.87 14.93 -5.82
CA LYS A 154 9.82 15.05 -6.96
C LYS A 154 11.25 14.61 -6.62
N PHE A 155 11.65 14.74 -5.36
CA PHE A 155 13.01 14.42 -4.90
C PHE A 155 13.12 13.06 -4.19
N CYS A 156 12.00 12.35 -4.00
CA CYS A 156 12.03 10.98 -3.52
C CYS A 156 12.31 10.05 -4.71
N ASP A 157 13.47 9.40 -4.71
CA ASP A 157 14.05 8.66 -5.83
C ASP A 157 13.42 7.27 -6.00
N ARG A 158 13.13 6.62 -4.86
CA ARG A 158 12.56 5.27 -4.75
C ARG A 158 11.83 5.10 -3.42
N ARG A 159 10.97 4.09 -3.32
CA ARG A 159 10.25 3.73 -2.08
C ARG A 159 10.45 2.25 -1.78
N ARG A 160 10.62 1.89 -0.50
CA ARG A 160 10.48 0.52 0.01
C ARG A 160 9.08 0.37 0.59
N TYR A 161 8.36 -0.65 0.15
CA TYR A 161 7.14 -1.15 0.80
C TYR A 161 7.43 -2.54 1.34
N VAL A 162 6.66 -2.93 2.35
CA VAL A 162 6.61 -4.32 2.83
C VAL A 162 5.16 -4.78 2.77
N TYR A 163 4.95 -5.99 2.29
CA TYR A 163 3.69 -6.70 2.44
C TYR A 163 3.91 -7.85 3.43
N MET A 164 3.21 -7.82 4.57
CA MET A 164 3.15 -8.94 5.50
C MET A 164 2.13 -9.97 5.00
N LEU A 165 2.63 -11.15 4.61
CA LEU A 165 1.84 -12.25 4.10
C LEU A 165 1.87 -13.42 5.10
N PRO A 166 0.73 -13.88 5.66
CA PRO A 166 0.71 -15.06 6.50
C PRO A 166 1.32 -16.27 5.79
N VAL A 167 2.14 -17.07 6.49
CA VAL A 167 2.86 -18.22 5.90
C VAL A 167 1.92 -19.21 5.20
N PHE A 168 0.75 -19.49 5.78
CA PHE A 168 -0.28 -20.36 5.20
C PHE A 168 -0.77 -19.92 3.82
N ALA A 169 -0.59 -18.65 3.43
CA ALA A 169 -1.01 -18.17 2.12
C ALA A 169 -0.22 -18.81 0.97
N LEU A 170 1.03 -19.23 1.21
CA LEU A 170 1.86 -19.91 0.21
C LEU A 170 1.65 -21.43 0.15
N ASP A 171 0.90 -22.00 1.10
CA ASP A 171 0.59 -23.44 1.14
C ASP A 171 -0.22 -23.87 -0.10
N PRO A 172 0.31 -24.77 -0.95
CA PRO A 172 -0.37 -25.22 -2.16
C PRO A 172 -1.47 -26.26 -1.91
N ILE A 173 -1.61 -26.79 -0.69
CA ILE A 173 -2.59 -27.82 -0.28
C ILE A 173 -3.74 -27.19 0.52
N ALA A 174 -3.45 -26.24 1.41
CA ALA A 174 -4.47 -25.52 2.19
C ALA A 174 -5.59 -24.98 1.28
N HIS A 175 -6.82 -25.40 1.52
CA HIS A 175 -8.02 -24.96 0.80
C HIS A 175 -8.03 -25.20 -0.73
N ARG A 176 -7.43 -26.30 -1.23
CA ARG A 176 -7.70 -26.73 -2.62
C ARG A 176 -9.17 -27.00 -2.89
N ASP A 177 -9.87 -27.60 -1.93
CA ASP A 177 -11.24 -28.07 -2.11
C ASP A 177 -12.26 -27.32 -1.25
N ARG A 178 -13.41 -27.09 -1.86
CA ARG A 178 -14.62 -26.51 -1.23
C ARG A 178 -15.24 -27.43 -0.17
N GLU A 179 -14.78 -28.67 -0.09
CA GLU A 179 -15.29 -29.72 0.81
C GLU A 179 -14.43 -29.92 2.07
N SER A 180 -13.17 -29.47 2.08
CA SER A 180 -12.31 -29.57 3.28
C SER A 180 -12.57 -28.48 4.33
N VAL A 181 -13.44 -27.50 4.02
CA VAL A 181 -13.91 -26.47 4.98
C VAL A 181 -15.04 -27.04 5.86
N LEU A 182 -14.71 -28.08 6.63
CA LEU A 182 -15.52 -28.64 7.72
C LEU A 182 -14.80 -28.58 9.09
N ALA A 183 -13.67 -27.88 9.13
CA ALA A 183 -12.85 -27.56 10.31
C ALA A 183 -12.18 -26.18 10.05
N SER A 184 -12.08 -25.24 10.99
CA SER A 184 -12.63 -25.19 12.35
C SER A 184 -13.06 -23.76 12.70
N LEU A 185 -14.22 -23.61 13.32
CA LEU A 185 -14.51 -22.51 14.23
C LEU A 185 -14.76 -23.11 15.63
N GLY A 186 -14.35 -22.38 16.67
CA GLY A 186 -14.11 -22.96 18.00
C GLY A 186 -15.35 -23.54 18.70
N SER A 187 -15.11 -24.57 19.51
CA SER A 187 -16.05 -25.27 20.40
C SER A 187 -17.15 -26.10 19.73
N GLY A 188 -17.05 -27.44 19.84
CA GLY A 188 -18.22 -28.33 19.81
C GLY A 188 -18.30 -29.36 18.68
N GLY A 189 -17.43 -29.32 17.67
CA GLY A 189 -17.33 -30.38 16.65
C GLY A 189 -18.55 -30.54 15.72
N GLU A 190 -19.39 -29.52 15.60
CA GLU A 190 -20.63 -29.57 14.81
C GLU A 190 -20.44 -29.01 13.39
N LEU A 191 -20.95 -29.75 12.38
CA LEU A 191 -20.62 -29.56 10.97
C LEU A 191 -21.48 -28.49 10.28
N VAL A 192 -21.13 -27.21 10.46
CA VAL A 192 -21.88 -26.08 9.85
C VAL A 192 -21.56 -25.91 8.37
N LYS A 193 -22.49 -26.33 7.49
CA LYS A 193 -22.44 -26.00 6.05
C LYS A 193 -22.69 -24.51 5.83
N CYS A 194 -21.78 -23.83 5.13
CA CYS A 194 -22.01 -22.45 4.66
C CYS A 194 -23.12 -22.41 3.59
N LEU A 195 -24.34 -22.09 4.02
CA LEU A 195 -25.55 -22.11 3.19
C LEU A 195 -25.49 -21.06 2.06
N GLU A 196 -25.00 -19.85 2.35
CA GLU A 196 -24.90 -18.77 1.36
C GLU A 196 -24.00 -19.11 0.17
N CYS A 197 -22.92 -19.86 0.42
CA CYS A 197 -22.03 -20.37 -0.63
C CYS A 197 -22.62 -21.53 -1.44
N SER A 198 -23.74 -22.12 -1.02
CA SER A 198 -24.43 -23.18 -1.75
C SER A 198 -25.40 -22.62 -2.82
N GLU A 199 -26.14 -21.56 -2.48
CA GLU A 199 -27.36 -21.20 -3.23
C GLU A 199 -27.18 -20.17 -4.36
N ARG A 200 -26.09 -19.38 -4.38
CA ARG A 200 -25.82 -18.37 -5.43
C ARG A 200 -25.53 -18.95 -6.83
N GLY A 201 -25.82 -20.23 -7.06
CA GLY A 201 -25.71 -20.94 -8.34
C GLY A 201 -27.06 -21.22 -9.06
N ARG A 202 -28.22 -20.79 -8.53
CA ARG A 202 -29.53 -20.99 -9.20
C ARG A 202 -30.23 -19.68 -9.55
N LYS A 203 -30.77 -19.59 -10.78
CA LYS A 203 -31.80 -18.60 -11.12
C LYS A 203 -33.12 -18.98 -10.44
N VAL A 204 -33.81 -18.00 -9.86
CA VAL A 204 -35.22 -18.10 -9.44
C VAL A 204 -35.97 -16.89 -10.01
N PHE A 205 -37.23 -17.08 -10.40
CA PHE A 205 -38.11 -16.02 -10.92
C PHE A 205 -38.87 -15.32 -9.77
N GLY A 206 -38.94 -13.99 -9.81
CA GLY A 206 -39.51 -13.17 -8.73
C GLY A 206 -38.50 -12.88 -7.59
N VAL A 207 -38.56 -11.76 -6.89
CA VAL A 207 -39.65 -10.77 -6.78
C VAL A 207 -39.30 -9.39 -7.35
N MET A 208 -40.32 -8.75 -7.92
CA MET A 208 -40.38 -7.40 -8.51
C MET A 208 -39.43 -6.31 -7.96
N GLY A 209 -38.70 -5.68 -8.88
CA GLY A 209 -38.62 -4.22 -8.89
C GLY A 209 -39.96 -3.64 -9.37
N LYS A 210 -40.43 -2.53 -8.77
CA LYS A 210 -41.73 -1.93 -9.11
C LYS A 210 -41.81 -1.50 -10.58
N ARG A 211 -42.82 -2.01 -11.29
CA ARG A 211 -43.48 -1.32 -12.41
C ARG A 211 -44.97 -1.51 -12.26
N ASN A 212 -45.72 -0.41 -12.16
CA ASN A 212 -47.16 -0.47 -12.39
C ASN A 212 -47.40 -0.70 -13.88
N PHE A 213 -48.46 -1.45 -14.21
CA PHE A 213 -48.97 -1.55 -15.57
C PHE A 213 -50.51 -1.49 -15.48
N ASP A 214 -51.03 -0.27 -15.37
CA ASP A 214 -52.45 -0.01 -15.55
C ASP A 214 -52.77 -0.09 -17.04
N ALA A 215 -53.80 -0.86 -17.41
CA ALA A 215 -54.12 -1.16 -18.79
C ALA A 215 -55.24 -0.25 -19.33
N LYS A 216 -54.90 0.62 -20.30
CA LYS A 216 -55.74 1.07 -21.44
C LYS A 216 -55.06 2.20 -22.22
N GLY A 217 -55.29 2.24 -23.54
CA GLY A 217 -55.00 3.40 -24.38
C GLY A 217 -54.05 3.11 -25.55
N GLU A 218 -54.61 2.86 -26.73
CA GLU A 218 -53.96 3.26 -27.98
C GLU A 218 -54.12 4.78 -28.17
N VAL A 219 -53.18 5.40 -28.89
CA VAL A 219 -53.32 6.50 -29.88
C VAL A 219 -52.06 7.38 -29.91
N ASN A 220 -51.45 7.44 -31.09
CA ASN A 220 -50.61 8.48 -31.71
C ASN A 220 -49.92 9.57 -30.86
N GLY A 221 -48.61 9.78 -31.07
CA GLY A 221 -48.07 11.14 -31.16
C GLY A 221 -46.59 11.38 -30.80
N LEU A 222 -45.82 11.79 -31.81
CA LEU A 222 -44.76 12.83 -31.77
C LEU A 222 -43.51 12.69 -30.85
N MET A 223 -42.34 12.81 -31.52
CA MET A 223 -41.05 13.34 -31.02
C MET A 223 -41.17 14.88 -30.79
N PRO A 224 -40.22 15.63 -30.17
CA PRO A 224 -38.76 15.35 -30.09
C PRO A 224 -37.96 15.85 -28.84
N GLU A 225 -36.65 15.56 -28.88
CA GLU A 225 -35.46 16.35 -28.45
C GLU A 225 -35.29 17.06 -27.08
N SER A 226 -34.01 17.03 -26.63
CA SER A 226 -33.33 17.94 -25.70
C SER A 226 -33.75 17.92 -24.21
N GLY A 227 -32.91 18.29 -23.23
CA GLY A 227 -31.47 18.57 -23.28
C GLY A 227 -30.94 19.27 -22.01
N ILE A 228 -29.61 19.32 -21.87
CA ILE A 228 -28.82 20.39 -21.19
C ILE A 228 -28.98 20.61 -19.64
N SER A 229 -27.84 20.43 -18.95
CA SER A 229 -27.32 21.21 -17.80
C SER A 229 -28.07 21.33 -16.45
N SER A 230 -27.50 20.64 -15.44
CA SER A 230 -26.77 21.21 -14.29
C SER A 230 -27.37 22.30 -13.35
N ASN A 231 -26.96 22.16 -12.08
CA ASN A 231 -26.63 23.20 -11.08
C ASN A 231 -27.68 23.77 -10.09
N THR A 232 -27.41 23.43 -8.82
CA THR A 232 -27.20 24.35 -7.66
C THR A 232 -28.37 24.93 -6.84
N LEU A 233 -27.99 25.26 -5.58
CA LEU A 233 -28.71 25.98 -4.52
C LEU A 233 -29.96 25.27 -3.93
N SER A 234 -30.41 25.56 -2.70
CA SER A 234 -29.74 25.76 -1.39
C SER A 234 -30.82 26.13 -0.36
N ALA A 235 -30.79 25.56 0.85
CA ALA A 235 -31.34 26.08 2.12
C ALA A 235 -32.75 26.71 2.17
N VAL A 236 -33.56 26.30 3.16
CA VAL A 236 -34.32 27.22 4.05
C VAL A 236 -34.73 26.47 5.33
N LYS A 237 -35.06 27.21 6.40
CA LYS A 237 -35.41 26.70 7.74
C LYS A 237 -36.90 26.32 7.85
N GLY A 238 -37.24 25.57 8.90
CA GLY A 238 -38.61 25.41 9.44
C GLY A 238 -38.57 24.66 10.79
N GLU A 239 -39.38 25.10 11.76
CA GLU A 239 -39.38 24.60 13.16
C GLU A 239 -40.71 23.91 13.53
N ASP A 240 -40.66 23.08 14.58
CA ASP A 240 -41.72 22.63 15.51
C ASP A 240 -43.14 22.23 15.02
N VAL A 241 -43.63 21.09 15.58
CA VAL A 241 -44.89 21.02 16.36
C VAL A 241 -44.92 19.74 17.22
N LYS A 242 -45.84 19.66 18.21
CA LYS A 242 -45.76 18.84 19.44
C LYS A 242 -46.75 17.67 19.54
N MET A 243 -46.35 16.66 20.35
CA MET A 243 -47.12 15.87 21.35
C MET A 243 -48.46 15.18 20.97
N VAL A 244 -48.54 13.85 21.18
CA VAL A 244 -49.26 13.15 22.29
C VAL A 244 -48.82 11.66 22.25
N ASP A 245 -48.32 11.03 23.32
CA ASP A 245 -48.90 10.64 24.63
C ASP A 245 -49.85 9.44 24.59
N LEU A 246 -49.40 8.32 25.19
CA LEU A 246 -50.18 7.40 26.03
C LEU A 246 -49.22 6.46 26.79
N ALA A 247 -49.55 6.12 28.04
CA ALA A 247 -48.62 5.51 29.01
C ALA A 247 -49.21 4.29 29.74
N ASN A 248 -48.34 3.57 30.45
CA ASN A 248 -48.48 2.73 31.67
C ASN A 248 -47.09 2.06 31.86
N THR A 249 -46.36 2.07 32.98
CA THR A 249 -46.67 1.80 34.42
C THR A 249 -47.14 0.35 34.63
N ASP A 250 -46.62 -0.46 35.56
CA ASP A 250 -45.73 -0.30 36.74
C ASP A 250 -44.77 -1.53 36.81
N GLY A 251 -43.78 -1.68 37.70
CA GLY A 251 -43.30 -0.90 38.85
C GLY A 251 -42.08 -1.57 39.54
N ASP A 252 -41.53 -0.94 40.59
CA ASP A 252 -40.21 -1.21 41.17
C ASP A 252 -40.04 -2.50 42.01
N ASN A 253 -38.78 -2.90 42.25
CA ASN A 253 -38.23 -2.79 43.62
C ASN A 253 -36.69 -2.82 43.71
N ASP A 254 -36.15 -2.04 44.65
CA ASP A 254 -34.73 -2.01 45.05
C ASP A 254 -34.39 -3.08 46.10
N LEU A 255 -33.11 -3.45 46.23
CA LEU A 255 -32.26 -3.06 47.38
C LEU A 255 -30.79 -3.46 47.18
N ALA A 256 -29.91 -2.99 48.08
CA ALA A 256 -28.45 -3.09 47.97
C ALA A 256 -27.78 -3.66 49.24
N SER A 257 -26.43 -3.74 49.19
CA SER A 257 -25.51 -3.41 50.30
C SER A 257 -24.79 -4.53 51.10
N VAL A 258 -23.52 -4.76 50.73
CA VAL A 258 -22.32 -4.71 51.62
C VAL A 258 -21.92 -5.92 52.51
N ASN A 259 -20.59 -6.00 52.74
CA ASN A 259 -19.77 -6.95 53.55
C ASN A 259 -19.56 -8.37 52.96
N GLY A 260 -18.38 -9.01 53.03
CA GLY A 260 -17.05 -8.55 53.46
C GLY A 260 -16.47 -9.28 54.69
N ASN A 261 -15.29 -9.89 54.58
CA ASN A 261 -14.34 -10.20 55.67
C ASN A 261 -13.02 -10.81 55.13
N ASP A 262 -11.90 -10.49 55.79
CA ASP A 262 -10.54 -11.02 55.51
C ASP A 262 -10.18 -12.23 56.40
N VAL A 263 -9.14 -12.98 56.02
CA VAL A 263 -8.28 -13.70 56.98
C VAL A 263 -6.78 -13.63 56.57
N VAL A 264 -5.96 -13.21 57.54
CA VAL A 264 -4.47 -13.12 57.59
C VAL A 264 -3.78 -14.50 57.70
N ALA A 265 -2.46 -14.74 57.58
CA ALA A 265 -1.19 -14.01 57.30
C ALA A 265 -0.16 -15.04 56.70
N GLU A 266 1.15 -14.85 56.40
CA GLU A 266 2.29 -14.22 57.12
C GLU A 266 3.46 -13.79 56.21
N HIS A 267 4.47 -13.12 56.79
CA HIS A 267 5.67 -12.58 56.14
C HIS A 267 6.90 -13.51 56.17
N VAL A 268 7.73 -13.45 55.12
CA VAL A 268 9.22 -13.44 55.23
C VAL A 268 9.75 -12.34 54.29
N ASN A 269 11.02 -11.93 54.44
CA ASN A 269 11.56 -10.64 53.99
C ASN A 269 12.87 -10.76 53.15
N GLU A 270 13.26 -9.64 52.54
CA GLU A 270 14.63 -9.25 52.11
C GLU A 270 15.20 -9.57 50.70
N ARG A 271 15.77 -8.49 50.11
CA ARG A 271 16.98 -8.38 49.25
C ARG A 271 17.06 -9.23 47.96
N GLY A 272 16.98 -8.55 46.81
CA GLY A 272 17.22 -9.14 45.48
C GLY A 272 18.66 -9.02 44.96
N ASN A 273 18.83 -9.23 43.65
CA ASN A 273 20.03 -8.92 42.88
C ASN A 273 19.68 -8.75 41.37
N ASP A 274 20.52 -8.07 40.60
CA ASP A 274 20.42 -8.04 39.13
C ASP A 274 20.84 -9.37 38.50
N GLN A 275 20.18 -9.78 37.41
CA GLN A 275 20.89 -10.31 36.23
C GLN A 275 20.05 -10.47 34.96
N ASN A 276 20.77 -10.41 33.83
CA ASN A 276 20.30 -10.59 32.46
C ASN A 276 19.37 -11.81 32.28
N LYS A 277 18.27 -11.64 31.54
CA LYS A 277 17.55 -12.77 30.95
C LYS A 277 18.04 -13.00 29.52
N VAL A 278 18.89 -14.02 29.36
CA VAL A 278 19.42 -14.47 28.07
C VAL A 278 18.29 -15.04 27.20
N ILE A 279 18.38 -14.81 25.89
CA ILE A 279 17.52 -15.47 24.90
C ILE A 279 18.09 -16.87 24.65
N GLU A 280 17.38 -17.92 25.09
CA GLU A 280 17.79 -19.31 24.84
C GLU A 280 17.37 -19.77 23.44
N GLU A 281 18.35 -20.10 22.60
CA GLU A 281 18.12 -20.95 21.42
C GLU A 281 17.80 -22.38 21.88
N LYS A 282 16.58 -22.85 21.66
CA LYS A 282 16.18 -24.23 21.97
C LYS A 282 16.14 -25.12 20.74
N LYS A 283 17.14 -25.99 20.62
CA LYS A 283 16.95 -27.29 19.97
C LYS A 283 15.90 -28.09 20.74
N ILE A 284 15.00 -28.74 20.01
CA ILE A 284 14.12 -29.79 20.53
C ILE A 284 14.15 -30.92 19.52
N ASP A 285 14.70 -32.07 19.93
CA ASP A 285 14.53 -33.34 19.24
C ASP A 285 13.36 -34.08 19.95
N GLY A 286 12.28 -34.37 19.23
CA GLY A 286 11.10 -35.05 19.79
C GLY A 286 9.86 -34.91 18.90
N GLU A 287 9.21 -36.02 18.57
CA GLU A 287 8.11 -36.05 17.58
C GLU A 287 6.80 -35.44 18.11
N LEU A 288 6.26 -34.47 17.35
CA LEU A 288 4.85 -34.08 17.39
C LEU A 288 4.34 -34.00 15.95
N ASN A 289 3.27 -34.72 15.65
CA ASN A 289 2.65 -34.73 14.32
C ASN A 289 1.73 -33.51 14.13
N GLU A 290 2.28 -32.41 13.63
CA GLU A 290 1.52 -31.42 12.86
C GLU A 290 2.16 -31.27 11.48
N SER A 291 1.49 -31.79 10.45
CA SER A 291 1.92 -31.67 9.04
C SER A 291 1.59 -30.28 8.47
N GLY A 292 2.03 -29.22 9.16
CA GLY A 292 1.83 -27.84 8.73
C GLY A 292 2.82 -27.42 7.65
N PHE A 293 2.38 -26.57 6.72
CA PHE A 293 3.26 -25.90 5.78
C PHE A 293 4.16 -24.89 6.52
N CYS A 294 5.48 -24.99 6.33
CA CYS A 294 6.44 -24.01 6.84
C CYS A 294 7.13 -23.28 5.68
N TYR A 295 7.57 -22.04 5.93
CA TYR A 295 8.32 -21.26 4.96
C TYR A 295 9.83 -21.55 5.05
N GLY A 296 10.19 -22.81 4.75
CA GLY A 296 11.58 -23.29 4.74
C GLY A 296 12.42 -22.71 3.61
N GLU A 297 13.71 -23.06 3.57
CA GLU A 297 14.62 -22.52 2.56
C GLU A 297 14.22 -22.87 1.11
N LYS A 298 13.59 -24.03 0.87
CA LYS A 298 13.12 -24.41 -0.48
C LYS A 298 11.96 -23.51 -0.94
N GLU A 299 11.02 -23.26 -0.04
CA GLU A 299 9.84 -22.43 -0.25
C GLU A 299 10.25 -20.97 -0.42
N LYS A 300 11.25 -20.52 0.35
CA LYS A 300 11.90 -19.21 0.26
C LYS A 300 12.68 -19.03 -1.04
N GLU A 301 13.51 -19.99 -1.44
CA GLU A 301 14.22 -19.99 -2.73
C GLU A 301 13.25 -19.92 -3.91
N ARG A 302 12.17 -20.73 -3.88
CA ARG A 302 11.13 -20.71 -4.91
C ARG A 302 10.39 -19.38 -4.94
N PHE A 303 9.95 -18.85 -3.79
CA PHE A 303 9.22 -17.60 -3.76
C PHE A 303 10.10 -16.42 -4.19
N ASN A 304 11.34 -16.34 -3.70
CA ASN A 304 12.32 -15.34 -4.16
C ASN A 304 12.60 -15.45 -5.67
N ARG A 305 12.66 -16.66 -6.27
CA ARG A 305 12.75 -16.82 -7.74
C ARG A 305 11.56 -16.18 -8.45
N ILE A 306 10.34 -16.41 -7.98
CA ILE A 306 9.10 -15.86 -8.57
C ILE A 306 9.04 -14.32 -8.39
N LEU A 307 9.40 -13.81 -7.22
CA LEU A 307 9.45 -12.37 -6.95
C LEU A 307 10.50 -11.66 -7.83
N LYS A 308 11.63 -12.32 -8.10
CA LYS A 308 12.73 -11.78 -8.90
C LYS A 308 12.36 -11.51 -10.37
N SER A 309 11.40 -12.24 -10.94
CA SER A 309 10.91 -11.98 -12.31
C SER A 309 10.33 -10.57 -12.50
N TYR A 310 9.95 -9.89 -11.42
CA TYR A 310 9.51 -8.49 -11.45
C TYR A 310 10.64 -7.46 -11.51
N GLU A 311 11.88 -7.83 -11.19
CA GLU A 311 13.03 -6.91 -11.19
C GLU A 311 13.36 -6.41 -12.61
N GLY A 312 13.76 -5.14 -12.73
CA GLY A 312 13.94 -4.48 -14.02
C GLY A 312 12.79 -3.56 -14.42
N THR A 313 12.80 -3.12 -15.68
CA THR A 313 11.83 -2.17 -16.25
C THR A 313 10.84 -2.92 -17.13
N HIS A 314 9.59 -3.04 -16.65
CA HIS A 314 8.54 -3.81 -17.35
C HIS A 314 7.26 -2.98 -17.53
N ASN A 315 6.34 -3.46 -18.37
CA ASN A 315 5.04 -2.83 -18.59
C ASN A 315 4.00 -3.38 -17.62
N TYR A 316 3.70 -2.61 -16.57
CA TYR A 316 2.84 -3.04 -15.46
C TYR A 316 1.34 -2.75 -15.68
N HIS A 317 0.85 -2.68 -16.93
CA HIS A 317 -0.53 -2.28 -17.23
C HIS A 317 -1.59 -3.25 -16.67
N ASN A 318 -1.39 -4.58 -16.82
CA ASN A 318 -2.22 -5.60 -16.18
C ASN A 318 -2.22 -5.47 -14.64
N PHE A 319 -1.13 -4.94 -14.07
CA PHE A 319 -0.95 -4.76 -12.63
C PHE A 319 -1.62 -3.49 -12.05
N THR A 320 -2.40 -2.75 -12.83
CA THR A 320 -3.17 -1.57 -12.38
C THR A 320 -4.65 -1.69 -12.78
N THR A 321 -5.39 -0.58 -12.76
CA THR A 321 -6.80 -0.45 -13.18
C THR A 321 -7.08 0.84 -13.99
N ARG A 322 -6.10 1.75 -14.10
CA ARG A 322 -6.30 3.11 -14.67
C ARG A 322 -5.28 3.51 -15.74
N THR A 323 -4.42 2.59 -16.16
CA THR A 323 -3.32 2.85 -17.10
C THR A 323 -3.39 1.83 -18.22
N LYS A 324 -3.27 2.27 -19.47
CA LYS A 324 -3.29 1.38 -20.66
C LYS A 324 -1.89 0.88 -21.00
N ALA A 325 -1.77 -0.23 -21.72
CA ALA A 325 -0.50 -0.77 -22.20
C ALA A 325 0.36 0.20 -23.03
N ASP A 326 -0.28 1.09 -23.80
CA ASP A 326 0.39 2.13 -24.60
C ASP A 326 0.88 3.34 -23.81
N ASP A 327 0.42 3.52 -22.57
CA ASP A 327 0.80 4.67 -21.75
C ASP A 327 2.25 4.50 -21.28
N PRO A 328 3.16 5.47 -21.53
CA PRO A 328 4.52 5.41 -21.00
C PRO A 328 4.54 5.30 -19.47
N SER A 329 3.51 5.82 -18.79
CA SER A 329 3.33 5.69 -17.35
C SER A 329 2.80 4.32 -16.90
N ALA A 330 2.64 3.32 -17.78
CA ALA A 330 2.53 1.91 -17.40
C ALA A 330 3.90 1.27 -17.09
N HIS A 331 4.99 1.81 -17.64
CA HIS A 331 6.33 1.26 -17.44
C HIS A 331 6.86 1.60 -16.04
N ARG A 332 7.35 0.61 -15.29
CA ARG A 332 7.93 0.81 -13.95
C ARG A 332 9.20 0.00 -13.75
N TYR A 333 10.14 0.61 -13.03
CA TYR A 333 11.40 -0.02 -12.63
C TYR A 333 11.33 -0.48 -11.18
N ILE A 334 11.40 -1.80 -11.01
CA ILE A 334 11.58 -2.47 -9.72
C ILE A 334 13.08 -2.70 -9.53
N ILE A 335 13.57 -2.29 -8.36
CA ILE A 335 15.00 -2.30 -7.99
C ILE A 335 15.35 -3.62 -7.28
N SER A 336 14.46 -4.10 -6.42
CA SER A 336 14.55 -5.43 -5.81
C SER A 336 13.19 -5.91 -5.29
N PHE A 337 12.94 -7.21 -5.29
CA PHE A 337 11.76 -7.80 -4.65
C PHE A 337 12.11 -9.14 -3.99
N LYS A 338 12.04 -9.20 -2.66
CA LYS A 338 12.54 -10.33 -1.85
C LYS A 338 11.65 -10.63 -0.65
N ALA A 339 11.77 -11.83 -0.08
CA ALA A 339 10.93 -12.33 1.00
C ALA A 339 11.74 -13.19 1.99
N ASP A 340 12.88 -12.68 2.45
CA ASP A 340 13.90 -13.49 3.14
C ASP A 340 13.62 -13.76 4.63
N THR A 341 12.78 -12.91 5.26
CA THR A 341 12.56 -12.87 6.71
C THR A 341 11.09 -13.12 7.06
N THR A 342 10.84 -13.96 8.05
CA THR A 342 9.53 -14.06 8.72
C THR A 342 9.50 -13.27 10.04
N VAL A 343 8.30 -13.04 10.57
CA VAL A 343 8.06 -12.47 11.90
C VAL A 343 6.75 -13.04 12.46
N THR A 344 6.78 -13.51 13.71
CA THR A 344 5.56 -14.00 14.39
C THR A 344 4.92 -12.88 15.18
N VAL A 345 3.62 -12.64 14.95
CA VAL A 345 2.84 -11.59 15.62
C VAL A 345 1.50 -12.18 16.06
N ASP A 346 1.19 -12.05 17.34
CA ASP A 346 -0.03 -12.57 17.97
C ASP A 346 -0.35 -14.04 17.61
N GLY A 347 0.68 -14.87 17.45
CA GLY A 347 0.57 -16.30 17.11
C GLY A 347 0.52 -16.64 15.62
N ILE A 348 0.48 -15.65 14.72
CA ILE A 348 0.53 -15.86 13.26
C ILE A 348 1.96 -15.58 12.76
N GLU A 349 2.55 -16.49 11.99
CA GLU A 349 3.81 -16.23 11.28
C GLU A 349 3.55 -15.51 9.95
N PHE A 350 4.22 -14.37 9.75
CA PHE A 350 4.15 -13.55 8.54
C PHE A 350 5.49 -13.50 7.80
N ILE A 351 5.47 -13.70 6.49
CA ILE A 351 6.57 -13.42 5.58
C ILE A 351 6.59 -11.92 5.27
N LYS A 352 7.74 -11.26 5.45
CA LYS A 352 7.95 -9.86 5.04
C LYS A 352 8.38 -9.82 3.57
N CYS A 353 7.43 -9.58 2.67
CA CYS A 353 7.71 -9.38 1.24
C CYS A 353 8.16 -7.92 1.01
N GLU A 354 9.47 -7.70 0.92
CA GLU A 354 10.09 -6.38 0.78
C GLU A 354 10.29 -6.01 -0.70
N ILE A 355 9.62 -4.96 -1.15
CA ILE A 355 9.72 -4.46 -2.54
C ILE A 355 10.27 -3.04 -2.58
N VAL A 356 11.30 -2.83 -3.40
CA VAL A 356 11.90 -1.51 -3.66
C VAL A 356 11.72 -1.15 -5.12
N GLY A 357 11.16 0.03 -5.39
CA GLY A 357 10.94 0.51 -6.76
C GLY A 357 10.99 2.04 -6.84
N GLN A 358 11.30 2.57 -8.02
CA GLN A 358 11.33 4.03 -8.23
C GLN A 358 9.96 4.67 -7.92
N SER A 359 8.90 4.08 -8.48
CA SER A 359 7.52 4.48 -8.21
C SER A 359 6.58 3.29 -8.47
N PHE A 360 5.33 3.41 -8.02
CA PHE A 360 4.31 2.37 -8.14
C PHE A 360 3.01 2.97 -8.68
N MET A 361 2.18 2.14 -9.32
CA MET A 361 0.81 2.46 -9.74
C MET A 361 -0.21 2.02 -8.69
N LEU A 362 -1.44 2.53 -8.85
CA LEU A 362 -2.61 2.12 -8.06
C LEU A 362 -2.73 0.59 -8.04
N HIS A 363 -2.82 0.00 -6.85
CA HIS A 363 -2.91 -1.44 -6.59
C HIS A 363 -1.69 -2.30 -7.04
N GLN A 364 -0.62 -1.72 -7.62
CA GLN A 364 0.43 -2.50 -8.30
C GLN A 364 1.06 -3.59 -7.41
N ILE A 365 1.52 -3.22 -6.22
CA ILE A 365 2.16 -4.16 -5.29
C ILE A 365 1.20 -5.28 -4.87
N ARG A 366 -0.06 -4.94 -4.59
CA ARG A 366 -1.12 -5.91 -4.22
C ARG A 366 -1.41 -6.91 -5.35
N LYS A 367 -1.34 -6.48 -6.61
CA LYS A 367 -1.49 -7.35 -7.78
C LYS A 367 -0.25 -8.22 -8.03
N MET A 368 0.96 -7.69 -7.82
CA MET A 368 2.20 -8.46 -7.93
C MET A 368 2.28 -9.58 -6.87
N ILE A 369 1.94 -9.26 -5.61
CA ILE A 369 1.78 -10.25 -4.53
C ILE A 369 0.71 -11.28 -4.90
N GLY A 370 -0.44 -10.85 -5.41
CA GLY A 370 -1.54 -11.74 -5.78
C GLY A 370 -1.14 -12.81 -6.81
N VAL A 371 -0.42 -12.43 -7.86
CA VAL A 371 0.10 -13.37 -8.87
C VAL A 371 1.17 -14.28 -8.29
N ALA A 372 2.12 -13.75 -7.51
CA ALA A 372 3.18 -14.56 -6.90
C ALA A 372 2.63 -15.62 -5.93
N VAL A 373 1.58 -15.28 -5.16
CA VAL A 373 0.84 -16.22 -4.31
C VAL A 373 0.11 -17.27 -5.16
N ALA A 374 -0.61 -16.87 -6.22
CA ALA A 374 -1.29 -17.82 -7.10
C ALA A 374 -0.33 -18.84 -7.75
N ILE A 375 0.89 -18.41 -8.10
CA ILE A 375 1.94 -19.28 -8.64
C ILE A 375 2.52 -20.22 -7.56
N MET A 376 2.83 -19.71 -6.35
CA MET A 376 3.31 -20.55 -5.25
C MET A 376 2.32 -21.67 -4.90
N ARG A 377 1.03 -21.36 -4.89
CA ARG A 377 -0.07 -22.30 -4.64
C ARG A 377 -0.33 -23.29 -5.78
N ASN A 378 0.38 -23.14 -6.90
CA ASN A 378 0.22 -23.89 -8.15
C ASN A 378 -1.17 -23.71 -8.80
N CYS A 379 -1.77 -22.53 -8.62
CA CYS A 379 -2.99 -22.09 -9.31
C CYS A 379 -2.68 -21.41 -10.67
N ALA A 380 -1.40 -21.14 -10.95
CA ALA A 380 -0.88 -20.50 -12.16
C ALA A 380 0.54 -21.00 -12.46
N PRO A 381 1.00 -21.01 -13.73
CA PRO A 381 2.38 -21.37 -14.09
C PRO A 381 3.37 -20.24 -13.75
N GLU A 382 4.64 -20.57 -13.47
CA GLU A 382 5.69 -19.56 -13.17
C GLU A 382 5.90 -18.57 -14.35
N SER A 383 5.62 -18.98 -15.59
CA SER A 383 5.67 -18.13 -16.80
C SER A 383 4.53 -17.11 -16.91
N LEU A 384 3.51 -17.15 -16.05
CA LEU A 384 2.41 -16.18 -16.09
C LEU A 384 2.90 -14.74 -15.84
N ILE A 385 3.97 -14.53 -15.07
CA ILE A 385 4.54 -13.20 -14.84
C ILE A 385 5.05 -12.58 -16.14
N ASP A 386 5.82 -13.34 -16.94
CA ASP A 386 6.37 -12.84 -18.20
C ASP A 386 5.26 -12.50 -19.20
N ILE A 387 4.20 -13.32 -19.23
CA ILE A 387 2.98 -13.10 -20.02
C ILE A 387 2.22 -11.85 -19.53
N ALA A 388 2.09 -11.67 -18.21
CA ALA A 388 1.40 -10.54 -17.59
C ALA A 388 2.09 -9.19 -17.82
N LEU A 389 3.40 -9.19 -18.10
CA LEU A 389 4.21 -8.01 -18.36
C LEU A 389 4.36 -7.67 -19.85
N GLN A 390 3.82 -8.51 -20.75
CA GLN A 390 3.73 -8.21 -22.18
C GLN A 390 2.71 -7.09 -22.45
N LYS A 391 2.98 -6.28 -23.48
CA LYS A 391 2.20 -5.09 -23.82
C LYS A 391 0.88 -5.43 -24.52
N ASP A 392 0.92 -6.43 -25.37
CA ASP A 392 -0.17 -6.91 -26.22
C ASP A 392 -1.14 -7.85 -25.47
N ILE A 393 -0.67 -8.52 -24.42
CA ILE A 393 -1.49 -9.38 -23.56
C ILE A 393 -2.24 -8.57 -22.50
N ASN A 394 -3.56 -8.74 -22.43
CA ASN A 394 -4.42 -8.18 -21.38
C ASN A 394 -5.01 -9.33 -20.56
N ILE A 395 -4.77 -9.34 -19.23
CA ILE A 395 -5.26 -10.38 -18.31
C ILE A 395 -5.69 -9.83 -16.94
N THR A 396 -6.64 -10.51 -16.31
CA THR A 396 -7.22 -10.19 -15.02
C THR A 396 -6.41 -10.81 -13.88
N VAL A 397 -5.35 -10.13 -13.46
CA VAL A 397 -4.53 -10.60 -12.32
C VAL A 397 -5.22 -10.39 -10.95
N PRO A 398 -5.09 -11.35 -10.02
CA PRO A 398 -5.62 -11.23 -8.66
C PRO A 398 -4.94 -10.12 -7.86
N MET A 399 -5.67 -9.55 -6.90
CA MET A 399 -5.21 -8.47 -6.03
C MET A 399 -5.33 -8.89 -4.56
N ALA A 400 -4.21 -8.95 -3.84
CA ALA A 400 -4.16 -9.25 -2.41
C ALA A 400 -4.88 -8.17 -1.55
N PRO A 401 -5.28 -8.45 -0.30
CA PRO A 401 -5.86 -7.46 0.64
C PRO A 401 -5.02 -6.18 0.84
N GLU A 402 -5.62 -5.11 1.35
CA GLU A 402 -4.89 -3.88 1.70
C GLU A 402 -4.07 -4.02 3.00
N VAL A 403 -4.57 -4.77 3.98
CA VAL A 403 -4.16 -4.68 5.38
C VAL A 403 -2.68 -4.96 5.58
N GLY A 404 -2.15 -6.02 4.96
CA GLY A 404 -0.74 -6.41 5.09
C GLY A 404 0.26 -5.45 4.44
N LEU A 405 -0.18 -4.48 3.62
CA LEU A 405 0.70 -3.55 2.92
C LEU A 405 0.98 -2.29 3.75
N TYR A 406 2.27 -1.95 3.88
CA TYR A 406 2.68 -0.64 4.38
C TYR A 406 3.89 -0.06 3.64
N LEU A 407 3.96 1.28 3.59
CA LEU A 407 5.13 2.03 3.12
C LEU A 407 6.19 2.04 4.22
N ASP A 408 7.32 1.38 4.01
CA ASP A 408 8.38 1.29 5.02
C ASP A 408 9.37 2.47 4.91
N GLU A 409 9.84 2.85 3.72
CA GLU A 409 10.80 3.97 3.57
C GLU A 409 10.66 4.77 2.25
N CYS A 410 10.82 6.09 2.32
CA CYS A 410 10.98 6.99 1.19
C CYS A 410 12.43 7.48 1.06
N PHE A 411 13.14 7.11 0.00
CA PHE A 411 14.56 7.44 -0.18
C PHE A 411 14.75 8.78 -0.90
N PHE A 412 15.73 9.55 -0.46
CA PHE A 412 16.13 10.86 -1.01
C PHE A 412 17.63 10.91 -1.35
N THR A 413 18.24 9.76 -1.66
CA THR A 413 19.68 9.58 -1.89
C THR A 413 20.27 10.62 -2.85
N SER A 414 19.62 10.94 -3.97
CA SER A 414 20.11 11.91 -4.94
C SER A 414 19.92 13.37 -4.50
N TYR A 415 18.95 13.66 -3.63
CA TYR A 415 18.85 14.97 -2.97
C TYR A 415 19.92 15.12 -1.90
N ASN A 416 20.05 14.13 -1.01
CA ASN A 416 21.00 14.12 0.10
C ASN A 416 22.44 14.29 -0.41
N GLN A 417 22.85 13.49 -1.39
CA GLN A 417 24.18 13.59 -2.01
C GLN A 417 24.45 14.97 -2.65
N LYS A 418 23.42 15.63 -3.19
CA LYS A 418 23.55 16.93 -3.85
C LYS A 418 23.67 18.11 -2.88
N TRP A 419 23.14 17.99 -1.66
CA TRP A 419 23.04 19.10 -0.70
C TRP A 419 23.74 18.86 0.64
N LYS A 420 24.43 17.72 0.81
CA LYS A 420 25.15 17.27 2.02
C LYS A 420 25.95 18.36 2.75
N ASP A 421 26.58 19.28 2.01
CA ASP A 421 27.45 20.33 2.57
C ASP A 421 26.66 21.57 3.06
N SER A 422 25.33 21.51 3.07
CA SER A 422 24.44 22.68 3.28
C SER A 422 23.11 22.38 3.98
N HIS A 423 22.64 21.13 3.94
CA HIS A 423 21.36 20.69 4.50
C HIS A 423 21.52 19.27 5.08
N GLU A 424 20.78 18.98 6.15
CA GLU A 424 20.77 17.66 6.78
C GLU A 424 20.24 16.57 5.84
N GLU A 425 20.64 15.32 6.10
CA GLU A 425 20.12 14.15 5.38
C GLU A 425 18.61 13.97 5.65
N VAL A 426 17.80 13.88 4.59
CA VAL A 426 16.40 13.45 4.69
C VAL A 426 16.39 11.93 4.65
N SER A 427 16.28 11.31 5.83
CA SER A 427 16.52 9.87 6.05
C SER A 427 15.78 9.39 7.31
N MET A 428 15.46 8.09 7.38
CA MET A 428 14.83 7.48 8.56
C MET A 428 15.81 7.01 9.64
N LYS A 429 17.12 7.04 9.37
CA LYS A 429 18.21 6.58 10.27
C LYS A 429 18.07 7.08 11.71
N ASP A 430 17.85 8.38 11.87
CA ASP A 430 17.73 9.05 13.18
C ASP A 430 16.54 8.55 14.02
N TYR A 431 15.64 7.77 13.41
CA TYR A 431 14.33 7.37 13.94
C TYR A 431 14.08 5.86 13.86
N GLU A 432 15.09 5.04 13.53
CA GLU A 432 14.95 3.60 13.25
C GLU A 432 14.29 2.84 14.42
N VAL A 433 14.72 3.09 15.66
CA VAL A 433 14.15 2.48 16.87
C VAL A 433 12.67 2.85 17.05
N GLU A 434 12.33 4.14 16.98
CA GLU A 434 10.94 4.59 17.10
C GLU A 434 10.05 4.06 15.95
N ALA A 435 10.64 3.82 14.78
CA ALA A 435 9.94 3.29 13.62
C ALA A 435 9.65 1.79 13.74
N GLU A 436 10.54 1.00 14.36
CA GLU A 436 10.25 -0.40 14.73
C GLU A 436 9.23 -0.48 15.87
N ASP A 437 9.37 0.34 16.93
CA ASP A 437 8.39 0.42 18.03
C ASP A 437 6.98 0.75 17.50
N PHE A 438 6.87 1.73 16.59
CA PHE A 438 5.61 2.07 15.95
C PHE A 438 5.08 0.94 15.06
N LYS A 439 5.94 0.25 14.30
CA LYS A 439 5.55 -0.91 13.50
C LYS A 439 4.93 -1.99 14.36
N ILE A 440 5.63 -2.44 15.41
CA ILE A 440 5.16 -3.50 16.31
C ILE A 440 3.83 -3.09 16.96
N LYS A 441 3.80 -1.91 17.60
CA LYS A 441 2.66 -1.46 18.40
C LYS A 441 1.38 -1.16 17.58
N HIS A 442 1.52 -0.56 16.39
CA HIS A 442 0.37 0.02 15.67
C HIS A 442 0.08 -0.59 14.30
N ILE A 443 1.08 -1.18 13.62
CA ILE A 443 0.90 -1.74 12.27
C ILE A 443 0.81 -3.27 12.33
N TYR A 444 1.81 -3.94 12.92
CA TYR A 444 1.87 -5.39 13.02
C TYR A 444 0.70 -5.95 13.84
N SER A 445 0.43 -5.37 15.02
CA SER A 445 -0.75 -5.76 15.83
C SER A 445 -2.07 -5.48 15.11
N HIS A 446 -2.19 -4.42 14.30
CA HIS A 446 -3.38 -4.22 13.46
C HIS A 446 -3.50 -5.29 12.37
N ILE A 447 -2.41 -5.69 11.73
CA ILE A 447 -2.39 -6.74 10.70
C ILE A 447 -2.81 -8.09 11.31
N ALA A 448 -2.21 -8.49 12.43
CA ALA A 448 -2.51 -9.75 13.09
C ALA A 448 -3.94 -9.80 13.65
N SER A 449 -4.38 -8.76 14.37
CA SER A 449 -5.77 -8.68 14.87
C SER A 449 -6.81 -8.64 13.76
N SER A 450 -6.50 -8.06 12.59
CA SER A 450 -7.41 -8.09 11.43
C SER A 450 -7.50 -9.48 10.80
N GLU A 451 -6.40 -10.23 10.70
CA GLU A 451 -6.46 -11.59 10.16
C GLU A 451 -7.18 -12.54 11.14
N HIS A 452 -6.93 -12.42 12.46
CA HIS A 452 -7.65 -13.17 13.49
C HIS A 452 -9.17 -12.89 13.50
N LYS A 453 -9.57 -11.64 13.27
CA LYS A 453 -10.98 -11.20 13.38
C LYS A 453 -11.76 -11.35 12.08
N ASP A 454 -11.16 -10.95 10.96
CA ASP A 454 -11.84 -10.79 9.67
C ASP A 454 -11.34 -11.81 8.61
N GLY A 455 -10.29 -12.60 8.89
CA GLY A 455 -9.79 -13.66 8.01
C GLY A 455 -9.44 -13.19 6.60
N ALA A 456 -8.97 -11.95 6.46
CA ALA A 456 -8.96 -11.22 5.19
C ALA A 456 -8.09 -11.87 4.10
N VAL A 457 -6.95 -12.49 4.46
CA VAL A 457 -6.13 -13.29 3.56
C VAL A 457 -6.79 -14.64 3.33
N GLY A 458 -7.23 -15.36 4.38
CA GLY A 458 -7.93 -16.65 4.25
C GLY A 458 -9.13 -16.61 3.29
N LEU A 459 -10.04 -15.66 3.48
CA LEU A 459 -11.20 -15.43 2.61
C LEU A 459 -10.80 -15.05 1.18
N TRP A 460 -9.71 -14.29 1.03
CA TRP A 460 -9.17 -13.94 -0.29
C TRP A 460 -8.57 -15.15 -1.02
N LEU A 461 -7.92 -16.09 -0.33
CA LEU A 461 -7.36 -17.30 -0.94
C LEU A 461 -8.46 -18.16 -1.59
N HIS A 462 -9.65 -18.25 -1.00
CA HIS A 462 -10.80 -18.90 -1.65
C HIS A 462 -11.20 -18.26 -2.98
N SER A 463 -10.88 -16.97 -3.19
CA SER A 463 -11.12 -16.28 -4.46
C SER A 463 -10.12 -16.67 -5.56
N LEU A 464 -8.94 -17.22 -5.21
CA LEU A 464 -7.86 -17.56 -6.14
C LEU A 464 -8.15 -18.89 -6.88
N ASN A 465 -9.15 -18.87 -7.75
CA ASN A 465 -9.54 -20.02 -8.57
C ASN A 465 -9.94 -19.59 -10.00
N TYR A 466 -9.93 -20.54 -10.93
CA TYR A 466 -10.17 -20.34 -12.37
C TYR A 466 -11.54 -19.72 -12.71
N ARG A 467 -12.52 -19.71 -11.80
CA ARG A 467 -13.84 -19.10 -12.06
C ARG A 467 -13.84 -17.59 -11.86
N ASN A 468 -12.98 -17.10 -10.97
CA ASN A 468 -12.80 -15.67 -10.70
C ASN A 468 -11.66 -15.08 -11.54
N TYR A 469 -10.64 -15.89 -11.80
CA TYR A 469 -9.44 -15.52 -12.56
C TYR A 469 -9.13 -16.60 -13.61
N PRO A 470 -9.91 -16.69 -14.71
CA PRO A 470 -9.69 -17.69 -15.77
C PRO A 470 -8.32 -17.52 -16.42
N ASP A 471 -7.82 -16.29 -16.48
CA ASP A 471 -6.54 -15.94 -17.10
C ASP A 471 -5.30 -16.52 -16.36
N LEU A 472 -5.48 -17.10 -15.16
CA LEU A 472 -4.39 -17.80 -14.45
C LEU A 472 -3.91 -19.07 -15.16
N LEU A 473 -4.75 -19.65 -16.04
CA LEU A 473 -4.41 -20.84 -16.82
C LEU A 473 -3.65 -20.53 -18.12
N VAL A 474 -3.41 -19.25 -18.42
CA VAL A 474 -2.72 -18.84 -19.65
C VAL A 474 -1.26 -19.27 -19.59
N ALA A 475 -0.90 -20.20 -20.47
CA ALA A 475 0.44 -20.75 -20.61
C ALA A 475 0.94 -20.59 -22.05
N THR A 476 2.26 -20.42 -22.20
CA THR A 476 2.93 -20.41 -23.50
C THR A 476 3.47 -21.79 -23.83
N THR A 477 2.91 -22.43 -24.87
CA THR A 477 3.48 -23.65 -25.45
C THR A 477 3.98 -23.35 -26.87
N ASN A 478 5.26 -23.66 -27.14
CA ASN A 478 5.90 -23.49 -28.46
C ASN A 478 5.66 -22.12 -29.14
N GLY A 479 5.74 -21.03 -28.36
CA GLY A 479 5.59 -19.66 -28.86
C GLY A 479 4.15 -19.25 -29.22
N LYS A 480 3.14 -20.08 -28.88
CA LYS A 480 1.72 -19.69 -28.91
C LYS A 480 1.16 -19.59 -27.50
N THR A 481 0.48 -18.49 -27.23
CA THR A 481 -0.39 -18.31 -26.08
C THR A 481 -1.65 -19.15 -26.28
N THR A 482 -1.88 -20.15 -25.43
CA THR A 482 -3.06 -21.02 -25.51
C THR A 482 -4.08 -20.68 -24.42
N THR A 483 -5.36 -20.60 -24.80
CA THR A 483 -6.50 -20.30 -23.92
C THR A 483 -7.49 -21.48 -23.80
N ASP A 484 -7.15 -22.63 -24.39
CA ASP A 484 -8.02 -23.80 -24.43
C ASP A 484 -8.01 -24.57 -23.10
N VAL A 485 -9.04 -24.30 -22.30
CA VAL A 485 -9.27 -24.87 -20.95
C VAL A 485 -9.50 -26.40 -20.95
N ASN A 486 -9.47 -27.06 -22.11
CA ASN A 486 -9.94 -28.43 -22.32
C ASN A 486 -8.84 -29.49 -22.49
N ASN A 487 -7.54 -29.12 -22.47
CA ASN A 487 -6.48 -30.07 -22.84
C ASN A 487 -5.20 -29.97 -21.99
N VAL A 488 -5.35 -29.83 -20.67
CA VAL A 488 -4.25 -29.98 -19.69
C VAL A 488 -4.47 -31.28 -18.92
N GLU A 489 -4.10 -32.41 -19.53
CA GLU A 489 -3.87 -33.64 -18.77
C GLU A 489 -2.61 -33.44 -17.91
N VAL A 490 -2.77 -33.50 -16.59
CA VAL A 490 -1.65 -33.42 -15.65
C VAL A 490 -1.00 -34.80 -15.58
N GLU A 491 0.17 -34.97 -16.22
CA GLU A 491 1.02 -36.16 -16.04
C GLU A 491 1.50 -36.27 -14.57
N ILE A 492 0.69 -36.86 -13.71
CA ILE A 492 1.12 -37.30 -12.38
C ILE A 492 1.98 -38.55 -12.58
N LYS A 493 3.29 -38.37 -12.68
CA LYS A 493 4.26 -39.47 -12.75
C LYS A 493 4.36 -40.16 -11.40
N THR A 494 3.55 -41.20 -11.22
CA THR A 494 3.72 -42.18 -10.15
C THR A 494 4.83 -43.17 -10.54
N ASP A 495 5.97 -43.14 -9.86
CA ASP A 495 6.94 -44.22 -9.95
C ASP A 495 6.29 -45.53 -9.46
N GLY A 496 6.25 -46.53 -10.34
CA GLY A 496 5.54 -47.79 -10.10
C GLY A 496 6.18 -48.96 -10.83
N THR A 497 6.92 -49.78 -10.10
CA THR A 497 7.65 -50.93 -10.67
C THR A 497 6.71 -52.05 -11.10
N SER A 498 6.76 -52.45 -12.37
CA SER A 498 6.24 -53.74 -12.85
C SER A 498 7.11 -54.27 -14.00
N ALA A 499 7.30 -55.58 -14.04
CA ALA A 499 8.24 -56.21 -14.97
C ALA A 499 7.61 -56.50 -16.34
N GLU A 500 8.37 -56.27 -17.41
CA GLU A 500 8.02 -56.75 -18.75
C GLU A 500 8.31 -58.26 -18.88
N THR A 501 7.52 -58.95 -19.70
CA THR A 501 7.78 -60.32 -20.15
C THR A 501 7.53 -60.41 -21.66
N ASP A 502 8.37 -61.17 -22.37
CA ASP A 502 8.45 -61.19 -23.84
C ASP A 502 7.15 -61.59 -24.56
N ALA A 503 6.92 -60.98 -25.74
CA ALA A 503 6.38 -61.70 -26.90
C ALA A 503 6.60 -61.02 -28.27
N SER A 504 6.90 -61.84 -29.27
CA SER A 504 6.48 -61.68 -30.68
C SER A 504 7.07 -60.55 -31.55
N THR A 505 8.34 -60.73 -31.91
CA THR A 505 8.93 -60.52 -33.24
C THR A 505 7.97 -60.26 -34.44
N ARG A 506 8.28 -59.26 -35.29
CA ARG A 506 8.10 -59.35 -36.75
C ARG A 506 8.91 -58.29 -37.51
N GLU A 507 9.86 -58.72 -38.34
CA GLU A 507 10.57 -57.86 -39.30
C GLU A 507 9.75 -57.65 -40.59
N VAL A 508 9.83 -56.47 -41.19
CA VAL A 508 9.70 -56.28 -42.65
C VAL A 508 10.75 -55.25 -43.10
N LYS A 509 11.45 -55.54 -44.21
CA LYS A 509 12.57 -54.73 -44.72
C LYS A 509 12.17 -53.66 -45.72
N VAL A 510 12.81 -52.50 -45.59
CA VAL A 510 13.44 -51.68 -46.66
C VAL A 510 12.61 -51.32 -47.89
N THR A 511 12.47 -50.02 -48.12
CA THR A 511 12.82 -49.42 -49.42
C THR A 511 13.28 -47.97 -49.24
N THR A 512 14.51 -47.68 -49.64
CA THR A 512 15.04 -46.31 -49.81
C THR A 512 14.92 -45.93 -51.27
N ASP A 513 14.49 -44.70 -51.57
CA ASP A 513 14.57 -44.14 -52.92
C ASP A 513 15.06 -42.68 -52.86
N VAL A 514 15.93 -42.29 -53.80
CA VAL A 514 16.66 -41.00 -53.76
C VAL A 514 16.79 -40.41 -55.16
N LYS A 515 16.02 -39.37 -55.44
CA LYS A 515 16.17 -38.40 -56.54
C LYS A 515 15.67 -37.04 -55.99
N ASN A 516 16.45 -35.98 -55.80
CA ASN A 516 17.60 -35.39 -56.52
C ASN A 516 17.21 -34.59 -57.78
N THR A 517 17.98 -33.52 -58.08
CA THR A 517 17.76 -32.39 -59.02
C THR A 517 16.73 -31.33 -58.59
N GLU A 518 16.82 -30.01 -58.89
CA GLU A 518 17.82 -29.03 -59.41
C GLU A 518 17.18 -27.61 -59.25
N ILE A 519 17.79 -26.40 -59.30
CA ILE A 519 19.16 -25.83 -59.14
C ILE A 519 19.05 -24.27 -59.22
N ILE A 520 20.14 -23.49 -58.92
CA ILE A 520 20.33 -22.02 -59.22
C ILE A 520 19.45 -21.03 -58.41
N ALA A 521 19.81 -19.78 -58.09
CA ALA A 521 21.07 -19.01 -57.81
C ALA A 521 20.63 -17.61 -57.26
N GLU A 522 21.45 -16.67 -56.79
CA GLU A 522 22.93 -16.51 -56.69
C GLU A 522 23.38 -16.29 -55.24
#